data_AF-A0A7S1U0S9-F1
#
_entry.id   AF-A0A7S1U0S9-F1
#
_cell.length_a   1.000
_cell.length_b   1.000
_cell.length_c   1.000
_cell.angle_alpha   90.00
_cell.angle_beta   90.00
_cell.angle_gamma   90.00
#
_symmetry.space_group_name_H-M   'P 1'
#
loop_
_entity.id
_entity.type
_entity.pdbx_description
1 polymer ?
#
loop_
_entity_poly.entity_id
_entity_poly.type
_entity_poly.pdbx_seq_one_letter_code
_entity_poly.pdbx_strand_id
1 'polypeptide(L)'
;DAWATRRKLVQRGALSAAAEVGLLNLIFTKHTKAGFAWHHRKWVLDTIDAGETVLRRELTEVCTPIADLYPKNYYAWTHRLWALRRIAALGLPEVAAIVRDELGATRAWLAAHPSDHSAVSYRMQVLNL
;
A
#
# COMPACT_ATOMS: atom_id res chain seq x y z
N ASP A 1 -12.12 -21.28 3.49
CA ASP A 1 -11.79 -19.85 3.65
C ASP A 1 -11.98 -19.13 2.31
N ALA A 2 -12.67 -17.98 2.31
CA ALA A 2 -13.02 -17.23 1.10
C ALA A 2 -11.78 -16.70 0.36
N TRP A 3 -10.80 -16.16 1.07
CA TRP A 3 -9.58 -15.61 0.45
C TRP A 3 -8.75 -16.70 -0.24
N ALA A 4 -8.65 -17.88 0.37
CA ALA A 4 -7.98 -19.03 -0.24
C ALA A 4 -8.64 -19.46 -1.56
N THR A 5 -9.97 -19.47 -1.62
CA THR A 5 -10.69 -19.77 -2.86
C THR A 5 -10.42 -18.72 -3.94
N ARG A 6 -10.45 -17.44 -3.59
CA ARG A 6 -10.17 -16.34 -4.54
C ARG A 6 -8.75 -16.41 -5.09
N ARG A 7 -7.75 -16.70 -4.25
CA ARG A 7 -6.36 -16.92 -4.71
C ARG A 7 -6.29 -18.02 -5.78
N LYS A 8 -6.96 -19.15 -5.55
CA LYS A 8 -7.01 -20.26 -6.53
C LYS A 8 -7.66 -19.83 -7.86
N LEU A 9 -8.70 -18.99 -7.81
CA LEU A 9 -9.35 -18.50 -9.03
C LEU A 9 -8.43 -17.58 -9.83
N VAL A 10 -7.72 -16.67 -9.16
CA VAL A 10 -6.74 -15.78 -9.80
C VAL A 10 -5.59 -16.58 -10.41
N GLN A 11 -5.02 -17.53 -9.68
CA GLN A 11 -3.92 -18.40 -10.18
C GLN A 11 -4.33 -19.24 -11.39
N ARG A 12 -5.61 -19.59 -11.51
CA ARG A 12 -6.17 -20.36 -12.64
C ARG A 12 -6.60 -19.46 -13.81
N GLY A 13 -6.44 -18.14 -13.70
CA GLY A 13 -6.92 -17.18 -14.70
C GLY A 13 -8.46 -17.06 -14.76
N ALA A 14 -9.19 -17.72 -13.87
CA ALA A 14 -10.65 -17.64 -13.79
C ALA A 14 -11.15 -16.31 -13.19
N LEU A 15 -10.23 -15.54 -12.60
CA LEU A 15 -10.48 -14.20 -12.07
C LEU A 15 -9.26 -13.32 -12.37
N SER A 16 -9.48 -12.15 -12.98
CA SER A 16 -8.35 -11.25 -13.26
C SER A 16 -7.89 -10.53 -11.99
N ALA A 17 -6.59 -10.29 -11.88
CA ALA A 17 -6.02 -9.52 -10.79
C ALA A 17 -6.59 -8.09 -10.72
N ALA A 18 -6.88 -7.48 -11.86
CA ALA A 18 -7.53 -6.16 -11.92
C ALA A 18 -8.93 -6.17 -11.28
N ALA A 19 -9.75 -7.19 -11.57
CA ALA A 19 -11.04 -7.36 -10.91
C ALA A 19 -10.88 -7.59 -9.40
N GLU A 20 -9.84 -8.31 -8.99
CA GLU A 20 -9.53 -8.56 -7.58
C GLU A 20 -9.12 -7.29 -6.83
N VAL A 21 -8.29 -6.44 -7.46
CA VAL A 21 -7.96 -5.10 -6.94
C VAL A 21 -9.22 -4.24 -6.83
N GLY A 22 -10.13 -4.31 -7.80
CA GLY A 22 -11.42 -3.60 -7.77
C GLY A 22 -12.30 -4.00 -6.58
N LEU A 23 -12.39 -5.29 -6.28
CA LEU A 23 -13.09 -5.77 -5.08
C LEU A 23 -12.43 -5.24 -3.80
N LEU A 24 -11.09 -5.29 -3.72
CA LEU A 24 -10.36 -4.82 -2.54
C LEU A 24 -10.55 -3.33 -2.30
N ASN A 25 -10.59 -2.52 -3.36
CA ASN A 25 -10.92 -1.09 -3.28
C ASN A 25 -12.30 -0.90 -2.65
N LEU A 26 -13.30 -1.68 -3.10
CA LEU A 26 -14.66 -1.63 -2.52
C LEU A 26 -14.66 -2.02 -1.04
N ILE A 27 -13.97 -3.09 -0.66
CA ILE A 27 -13.88 -3.53 0.74
C ILE A 27 -13.29 -2.41 1.61
N PHE A 28 -12.25 -1.72 1.14
CA PHE A 28 -11.64 -0.64 1.89
C PHE A 28 -12.54 0.60 2.04
N THR A 29 -13.60 0.77 1.26
CA THR A 29 -14.57 1.86 1.52
C THR A 29 -15.32 1.69 2.84
N LYS A 30 -15.41 0.45 3.37
CA LYS A 30 -16.16 0.12 4.61
C LYS A 30 -15.30 -0.52 5.70
N HIS A 31 -14.26 -1.26 5.32
CA HIS A 31 -13.46 -2.08 6.22
C HIS A 31 -11.96 -1.80 6.07
N THR A 32 -11.54 -0.56 6.34
CA THR A 32 -10.15 -0.09 6.17
C THR A 32 -9.11 -0.75 7.07
N LYS A 33 -9.54 -1.46 8.12
CA LYS A 33 -8.68 -2.21 9.04
C LYS A 33 -8.75 -3.73 8.83
N ALA A 34 -9.34 -4.19 7.73
CA ALA A 34 -9.42 -5.61 7.41
C ALA A 34 -8.04 -6.18 7.02
N GLY A 35 -7.30 -6.71 8.00
CA GLY A 35 -5.94 -7.21 7.81
C GLY A 35 -5.81 -8.28 6.70
N PHE A 36 -6.77 -9.20 6.59
CA PHE A 36 -6.78 -10.20 5.52
C PHE A 36 -6.92 -9.58 4.12
N ALA A 37 -7.69 -8.48 3.98
CA ALA A 37 -7.84 -7.79 2.70
C ALA A 37 -6.53 -7.07 2.31
N TRP A 38 -5.84 -6.44 3.26
CA TRP A 38 -4.51 -5.86 3.02
C TRP A 38 -3.47 -6.90 2.62
N HIS A 39 -3.42 -8.03 3.32
CA HIS A 39 -2.54 -9.13 2.95
C HIS A 39 -2.87 -9.66 1.55
N HIS A 40 -4.16 -9.88 1.27
CA HIS A 40 -4.59 -10.34 -0.05
C HIS A 40 -4.24 -9.34 -1.15
N ARG A 41 -4.36 -8.03 -0.91
CA ARG A 41 -3.94 -7.00 -1.86
C ARG A 41 -2.45 -7.10 -2.21
N LYS A 42 -1.58 -7.23 -1.20
CA LYS A 42 -0.13 -7.44 -1.43
C LYS A 42 0.11 -8.66 -2.30
N TRP A 43 -0.55 -9.77 -1.98
CA TRP A 43 -0.46 -11.00 -2.75
C TRP A 43 -0.90 -10.81 -4.22
N VAL A 44 -2.00 -10.12 -4.48
CA VAL A 44 -2.48 -9.86 -5.86
C VAL A 44 -1.45 -9.03 -6.62
N LEU A 45 -0.92 -7.98 -6.01
CA LEU A 45 0.06 -7.08 -6.64
C LEU A 45 1.41 -7.77 -6.89
N ASP A 46 1.89 -8.58 -5.94
CA ASP A 46 3.09 -9.42 -6.14
C ASP A 46 2.85 -10.47 -7.24
N THR A 47 1.63 -11.03 -7.35
CA THR A 47 1.30 -12.06 -8.35
C THR A 47 1.36 -11.52 -9.79
N ILE A 48 1.05 -10.24 -9.98
CA ILE A 48 1.12 -9.59 -11.29
C ILE A 48 2.44 -8.86 -11.54
N ASP A 49 3.41 -9.01 -10.64
CA ASP A 49 4.68 -8.28 -10.67
C ASP A 49 4.46 -6.77 -10.89
N ALA A 50 3.63 -6.17 -10.03
CA ALA A 50 3.19 -4.79 -10.18
C ALA A 50 4.40 -3.83 -10.28
N GLY A 51 4.53 -3.18 -11.43
CA GLY A 51 5.61 -2.20 -11.68
C GLY A 51 5.45 -0.90 -10.90
N GLU A 52 6.47 -0.03 -11.01
CA GLU A 52 6.58 1.23 -10.27
C GLU A 52 5.30 2.08 -10.32
N THR A 53 4.70 2.24 -11.51
CA THR A 53 3.49 3.08 -11.67
C THR A 53 2.33 2.59 -10.80
N VAL A 54 2.09 1.28 -10.75
CA VAL A 54 1.02 0.70 -9.93
C VAL A 54 1.34 0.85 -8.46
N LEU A 55 2.58 0.56 -8.06
CA LEU A 55 3.02 0.69 -6.67
C LEU A 55 2.97 2.14 -6.18
N ARG A 56 3.26 3.13 -7.03
CA ARG A 56 3.13 4.56 -6.69
C ARG A 56 1.68 4.96 -6.44
N ARG A 57 0.72 4.41 -7.21
CA ARG A 57 -0.70 4.61 -6.92
C ARG A 57 -1.11 4.02 -5.58
N GLU A 58 -0.50 2.92 -5.13
CA GLU A 58 -0.73 2.40 -3.78
C GLU A 58 -0.35 3.43 -2.70
N LEU A 59 0.72 4.21 -2.92
CA LEU A 59 1.10 5.29 -2.02
C LEU A 59 0.03 6.40 -2.04
N THR A 60 -0.27 6.97 -3.20
CA THR A 60 -1.04 8.22 -3.31
C THR A 60 -2.55 8.04 -3.35
N GLU A 61 -3.05 6.99 -4.01
CA GLU A 61 -4.48 6.79 -4.29
C GLU A 61 -5.14 5.78 -3.34
N VAL A 62 -4.34 4.98 -2.62
CA VAL A 62 -4.87 3.96 -1.68
C VAL A 62 -4.51 4.32 -0.24
N CYS A 63 -3.22 4.40 0.09
CA CYS A 63 -2.78 4.58 1.46
C CYS A 63 -3.11 5.97 2.00
N THR A 64 -2.85 7.03 1.23
CA THR A 64 -3.10 8.41 1.68
C THR A 64 -4.58 8.65 2.00
N PRO A 65 -5.56 8.38 1.12
CA PRO A 65 -6.98 8.61 1.43
C PRO A 65 -7.47 7.77 2.62
N ILE A 66 -7.00 6.53 2.75
CA ILE A 66 -7.40 5.65 3.85
C ILE A 66 -6.83 6.15 5.20
N ALA A 67 -5.58 6.63 5.21
CA ALA A 67 -4.97 7.20 6.40
C ALA A 67 -5.64 8.51 6.84
N ASP A 68 -6.13 9.29 5.87
CA ASP A 68 -6.81 10.57 6.11
C ASP A 68 -8.20 10.34 6.71
N LEU A 69 -8.97 9.46 6.09
CA LEU A 69 -10.34 9.15 6.52
C LEU A 69 -10.39 8.39 7.84
N TYR A 70 -9.36 7.58 8.14
CA TYR A 70 -9.27 6.78 9.36
C TYR A 70 -7.94 7.04 10.06
N PRO A 71 -7.88 8.02 10.97
CA PRO A 71 -6.66 8.38 11.67
C PRO A 71 -6.00 7.17 12.34
N LYS A 72 -4.66 7.15 12.34
CA LYS A 72 -3.84 6.08 12.94
C LYS A 72 -4.09 4.70 12.31
N ASN A 73 -4.37 4.65 11.01
CA ASN A 73 -4.51 3.38 10.29
C ASN A 73 -3.15 2.72 10.03
N TYR A 74 -2.71 1.90 10.99
CA TYR A 74 -1.49 1.10 10.90
C TYR A 74 -1.42 0.24 9.63
N TYR A 75 -2.54 -0.30 9.16
CA TYR A 75 -2.55 -1.16 7.97
C TYR A 75 -2.21 -0.39 6.69
N ALA A 76 -2.73 0.83 6.55
CA ALA A 76 -2.39 1.69 5.43
C ALA A 76 -0.90 2.06 5.43
N TRP A 77 -0.35 2.45 6.58
CA TRP A 77 1.07 2.80 6.70
C TRP A 77 2.01 1.60 6.46
N THR A 78 1.66 0.42 6.96
CA THR A 78 2.46 -0.80 6.69
C THR A 78 2.33 -1.30 5.26
N HIS A 79 1.19 -1.09 4.60
CA HIS A 79 1.04 -1.35 3.17
C HIS A 79 1.85 -0.36 2.33
N ARG A 80 1.81 0.92 2.70
CA ARG A 80 2.62 1.98 2.09
C ARG A 80 4.12 1.66 2.14
N LEU A 81 4.61 1.12 3.25
CA LEU A 81 6.02 0.73 3.39
C LEU A 81 6.39 -0.47 2.53
N TRP A 82 5.49 -1.45 2.47
CA TRP A 82 5.66 -2.60 1.58
C TRP A 82 5.75 -2.14 0.12
N ALA A 83 4.87 -1.23 -0.33
CA ALA A 83 4.88 -0.73 -1.70
C ALA A 83 6.18 0.06 -2.00
N LEU A 84 6.63 0.92 -1.08
CA LEU A 84 7.89 1.65 -1.25
C LEU A 84 9.11 0.70 -1.30
N ARG A 85 9.16 -0.32 -0.44
CA ARG A 85 10.21 -1.35 -0.48
C ARG A 85 10.20 -2.12 -1.80
N ARG A 86 9.03 -2.38 -2.37
CA ARG A 86 8.94 -2.98 -3.70
C ARG A 86 9.46 -2.07 -4.79
N ILE A 87 9.12 -0.78 -4.76
CA ILE A 87 9.69 0.23 -5.68
C ILE A 87 11.22 0.25 -5.56
N ALA A 88 11.76 0.28 -4.33
CA ALA A 88 13.20 0.28 -4.11
C ALA A 88 13.88 -0.99 -4.66
N ALA A 89 13.22 -2.14 -4.53
CA ALA A 89 13.70 -3.41 -5.06
C ALA A 89 13.70 -3.50 -6.60
N LEU A 90 13.01 -2.59 -7.32
CA LEU A 90 13.06 -2.54 -8.79
C LEU A 90 14.41 -2.04 -9.31
N GLY A 91 15.25 -1.42 -8.47
CA GLY A 91 16.59 -0.95 -8.85
C GLY A 91 16.58 0.19 -9.88
N LEU A 92 15.49 0.96 -9.96
CA LEU A 92 15.34 2.06 -10.92
C LEU A 92 16.18 3.29 -10.49
N PRO A 93 16.74 4.05 -11.45
CA PRO A 93 17.48 5.29 -11.15
C PRO A 93 16.69 6.30 -10.31
N GLU A 94 15.37 6.32 -10.47
CA GLU A 94 14.44 7.26 -9.83
C GLU A 94 14.13 6.92 -8.36
N VAL A 95 14.51 5.74 -7.87
CA VAL A 95 14.21 5.28 -6.49
C VAL A 95 14.64 6.31 -5.46
N ALA A 96 15.83 6.89 -5.60
CA ALA A 96 16.32 7.90 -4.67
C ALA A 96 15.46 9.18 -4.66
N ALA A 97 14.90 9.57 -5.81
CA ALA A 97 13.97 10.70 -5.89
C ALA A 97 12.63 10.34 -5.23
N ILE A 98 12.11 9.15 -5.49
CA ILE A 98 10.84 8.68 -4.90
C ILE A 98 10.94 8.61 -3.37
N VAL A 99 12.04 8.10 -2.80
CA VAL A 99 12.25 8.07 -1.34
C VAL A 99 12.32 9.49 -0.76
N ARG A 100 13.01 10.43 -1.44
CA ARG A 100 13.04 11.83 -1.00
C ARG A 100 11.65 12.47 -1.03
N ASP A 101 10.88 12.25 -2.08
CA ASP A 101 9.52 12.76 -2.21
C ASP A 101 8.62 12.20 -1.11
N GLU A 102 8.78 10.92 -0.78
CA GLU A 102 8.05 10.24 0.28
C GLU A 102 8.39 10.79 1.68
N LEU A 103 9.67 11.10 1.93
CA LEU A 103 10.09 11.84 3.13
C LEU A 103 9.52 13.26 3.14
N GLY A 104 9.41 13.94 2.00
CA GLY A 104 8.72 15.22 1.89
C GLY A 104 7.24 15.13 2.26
N ALA A 105 6.54 14.17 1.66
CA ALA A 105 5.11 13.94 1.86
C ALA A 105 4.78 13.58 3.31
N THR A 106 5.54 12.68 3.93
CA THR A 106 5.34 12.31 5.34
C THR A 106 5.65 13.43 6.32
N ARG A 107 6.60 14.32 6.00
CA ARG A 107 6.85 15.53 6.80
C ARG A 107 5.65 16.46 6.76
N ALA A 108 5.10 16.71 5.57
CA ALA A 108 3.90 17.53 5.41
C ALA A 108 2.70 16.90 6.13
N TRP A 109 2.53 15.58 6.01
CA TRP A 109 1.48 14.83 6.71
C TRP A 109 1.55 15.02 8.22
N LEU A 110 2.72 14.84 8.82
CA LEU A 110 2.91 14.95 10.28
C LEU A 110 2.74 16.38 10.80
N ALA A 111 2.96 17.40 9.97
CA ALA A 111 2.64 18.77 10.33
C ALA A 111 1.12 18.98 10.50
N ALA A 112 0.30 18.32 9.67
CA ALA A 112 -1.16 18.33 9.79
C ALA A 112 -1.69 17.32 10.84
N HIS A 113 -0.97 16.22 11.06
CA HIS A 113 -1.37 15.10 11.91
C HIS A 113 -0.30 14.76 12.97
N PRO A 114 -0.02 15.68 13.91
CA PRO A 114 1.10 15.53 14.86
C PRO A 114 0.98 14.30 15.79
N SER A 115 -0.22 13.75 15.96
CA SER A 115 -0.48 12.58 16.82
C SER A 115 -0.49 11.23 16.08
N ASP A 116 -0.17 11.21 14.77
CA ASP A 116 -0.12 9.96 14.01
C ASP A 116 1.21 9.22 14.22
N HIS A 117 1.28 8.44 15.29
CA HIS A 117 2.43 7.59 15.60
C HIS A 117 2.70 6.53 14.53
N SER A 118 1.70 6.11 13.75
CA SER A 118 1.92 5.16 12.65
C SER A 118 2.69 5.82 11.50
N ALA A 119 2.36 7.07 11.19
CA ALA A 119 3.11 7.87 10.22
C ALA A 119 4.55 8.17 10.69
N VAL A 120 4.76 8.44 11.98
CA VAL A 120 6.11 8.61 12.56
C VAL A 120 6.92 7.32 12.41
N SER A 121 6.35 6.17 12.80
CA SER A 121 7.01 4.87 12.69
C SER A 121 7.34 4.51 11.24
N TYR A 122 6.43 4.82 10.30
CA TYR A 122 6.66 4.69 8.87
C TYR A 122 7.86 5.52 8.43
N ARG A 123 7.86 6.83 8.75
CA ARG A 123 8.94 7.75 8.38
C ARG A 123 10.31 7.28 8.86
N MET A 124 10.40 6.81 10.11
CA MET A 124 11.66 6.29 10.66
C MET A 124 12.18 5.07 9.89
N GLN A 125 11.29 4.23 9.38
CA GLN A 125 11.68 3.10 8.55
C GLN A 125 12.11 3.55 7.14
N VAL A 126 11.48 4.57 6.57
CA VAL A 126 11.87 5.13 5.27
C VAL A 126 13.25 5.77 5.31
N LEU A 127 13.63 6.39 6.43
CA LEU A 127 14.98 6.94 6.62
C LEU A 127 16.10 5.88 6.60
N ASN A 128 15.75 4.61 6.79
CA ASN A 128 16.67 3.47 6.79
C ASN A 128 16.58 2.62 5.51
N LEU A 129 15.85 3.08 4.49
CA LEU A 129 15.80 2.46 3.16
C LEU A 129 16.95 2.97 2.29
#